data_AF-A0A7S4DBS5-F1
#
_entry.id   AF-A0A7S4DBS5-F1
#
_cell.length_a   1.000
_cell.length_b   1.000
_cell.length_c   1.000
_cell.angle_alpha   90.00
_cell.angle_beta   90.00
_cell.angle_gamma   90.00
#
_symmetry.space_group_name_H-M   'P 1'
#
loop_
_entity.id
_entity.type
_entity.pdbx_description
1 polymer ?
#
loop_
_entity_poly.entity_id
_entity_poly.type
_entity_poly.pdbx_seq_one_letter_code
_entity_poly.pdbx_strand_id
1 'polypeptide(L)'
;AGRRDRTKHGGGVLVFLRDSLLYSAYDTSTYHIPQTAKMVSVRIEELGVVIITVYAQPSEKNTDLIIALEKLQAKIEADGLKSVICGDFNAHNKEFLGSSSKSNARG
;
A
#
# COMPACT_ATOMS: atom_id res chain seq x y z
N ALA A 1 -2.12 33.01 -6.62
CA ALA A 1 -1.87 32.10 -7.75
C ALA A 1 -2.18 30.67 -7.32
N GLY A 2 -3.25 30.07 -7.83
CA GLY A 2 -3.60 28.68 -7.49
C GLY A 2 -2.60 27.72 -8.12
N ARG A 3 -2.01 26.84 -7.30
CA ARG A 3 -1.16 25.72 -7.74
C ARG A 3 -1.95 24.88 -8.77
N ARG A 4 -1.47 24.85 -10.01
CA ARG A 4 -2.11 24.19 -11.18
C ARG A 4 -1.82 22.69 -11.27
N ASP A 5 -1.15 22.15 -10.27
CA ASP A 5 -0.57 20.80 -10.22
C ASP A 5 -1.49 19.78 -9.53
N ARG A 6 -2.65 20.20 -9.01
CA ARG A 6 -3.69 19.27 -8.53
C ARG A 6 -4.73 19.06 -9.62
N THR A 7 -4.72 17.88 -10.24
CA THR A 7 -5.93 17.34 -10.86
C THR A 7 -7.05 17.32 -9.79
N LYS A 8 -8.33 17.30 -10.19
CA LYS A 8 -9.48 17.27 -9.26
C LYS A 8 -9.42 16.14 -8.19
N HIS A 9 -8.49 15.20 -8.32
CA HIS A 9 -8.23 14.07 -7.42
C HIS A 9 -6.75 13.98 -7.02
N GLY A 10 -6.16 15.09 -6.58
CA GLY A 10 -4.72 15.19 -6.29
C GLY A 10 -4.16 14.01 -5.48
N GLY A 11 -3.06 13.42 -5.97
CA GLY A 11 -2.39 12.28 -5.35
C GLY A 11 -1.79 11.32 -6.37
N GLY A 12 -0.88 10.47 -5.93
CA GLY A 12 -0.20 9.48 -6.74
C GLY A 12 0.72 8.64 -5.86
N VAL A 13 1.01 7.41 -6.31
CA VAL A 13 1.92 6.51 -5.63
C VAL A 13 3.00 6.08 -6.61
N LEU A 14 4.24 6.01 -6.13
CA LEU A 14 5.42 5.62 -6.88
C LEU A 14 6.26 4.69 -6.01
N VAL A 15 6.97 3.77 -6.66
CA VAL A 15 7.96 2.91 -6.01
C VAL A 15 9.28 3.11 -6.74
N PHE A 16 10.32 3.48 -5.99
CA PHE A 16 11.68 3.57 -6.49
C PHE A 16 12.45 2.33 -6.02
N LEU A 17 13.05 1.62 -6.96
CA LEU A 17 13.89 0.46 -6.70
C LEU A 17 15.31 0.77 -7.17
N ARG A 18 16.30 0.15 -6.53
CA ARG A 18 17.68 0.21 -7.02
C ARG A 18 17.82 -0.70 -8.22
N ASP A 19 18.61 -0.30 -9.21
CA ASP A 19 18.90 -1.09 -10.41
C ASP A 19 19.58 -2.43 -10.10
N SER A 20 20.16 -2.57 -8.92
CA SER A 20 20.75 -3.83 -8.44
C SER A 20 19.72 -4.89 -8.07
N LEU A 21 18.43 -4.59 -8.08
CA LEU A 21 17.36 -5.54 -7.79
C LEU A 21 16.74 -6.03 -9.10
N LEU A 22 16.60 -7.34 -9.27
CA LEU A 22 15.74 -7.88 -10.31
C LEU A 22 14.27 -7.75 -9.89
N TYR A 23 13.50 -6.95 -10.63
CA TYR A 23 12.09 -6.71 -10.34
C TYR A 23 11.21 -6.75 -11.59
N SER A 24 9.93 -7.05 -11.37
CA SER A 24 8.87 -6.98 -12.38
C SER A 24 7.65 -6.25 -11.83
N ALA A 25 6.81 -5.73 -12.72
CA ALA A 25 5.51 -5.21 -12.32
C ALA A 25 4.61 -6.39 -11.90
N TYR A 26 3.90 -6.24 -10.77
CA TYR A 26 2.92 -7.24 -10.34
C TYR A 26 1.51 -6.69 -10.60
N ASP A 27 0.68 -7.42 -11.34
CA ASP A 27 -0.66 -6.94 -11.71
C ASP A 27 -1.64 -7.02 -10.53
N THR A 28 -2.18 -5.87 -10.14
CA THR A 28 -3.20 -5.74 -9.08
C THR A 28 -4.52 -5.18 -9.60
N SER A 29 -4.71 -5.12 -10.93
CA SER A 29 -5.88 -4.50 -11.58
C SER A 29 -7.20 -5.07 -11.08
N THR A 30 -7.29 -6.38 -10.84
CA THR A 30 -8.47 -7.08 -10.31
C THR A 30 -8.87 -6.61 -8.90
N TYR A 31 -7.94 -6.04 -8.14
CA TYR A 31 -8.14 -5.58 -6.76
C TYR A 31 -8.24 -4.05 -6.66
N HIS A 32 -8.12 -3.34 -7.78
CA HIS A 32 -8.22 -1.90 -7.81
C HIS A 32 -9.67 -1.45 -7.61
N ILE A 33 -9.89 -0.59 -6.61
CA ILE A 33 -11.18 0.04 -6.36
C ILE A 33 -11.09 1.48 -6.88
N PRO A 34 -11.74 1.80 -8.02
CA PRO A 34 -11.68 3.13 -8.61
C PRO A 34 -12.08 4.20 -7.60
N GLN A 35 -11.39 5.34 -7.65
CA GLN A 35 -11.65 6.53 -6.82
C GLN A 35 -11.40 6.37 -5.31
N THR A 36 -11.28 5.14 -4.80
CA THR A 36 -10.97 4.86 -3.38
C THR A 36 -9.48 4.85 -3.10
N ALA A 37 -8.67 4.21 -3.94
CA ALA A 37 -7.24 4.12 -3.72
C ALA A 37 -6.44 4.05 -5.02
N LYS A 38 -5.18 4.44 -4.95
CA LYS A 38 -4.14 4.21 -5.96
C LYS A 38 -3.18 3.15 -5.44
N MET A 39 -2.83 2.20 -6.29
CA MET A 39 -1.88 1.13 -5.95
C MET A 39 -0.84 0.99 -7.04
N VAL A 40 0.40 0.77 -6.62
CA VAL A 40 1.49 0.32 -7.48
C VAL A 40 2.14 -0.87 -6.80
N SER A 41 2.43 -1.90 -7.57
CA SER A 41 2.93 -3.17 -7.07
C SER A 41 4.08 -3.69 -7.91
N VAL A 42 5.11 -4.14 -7.22
CA VAL A 42 6.34 -4.67 -7.82
C VAL A 42 6.69 -5.99 -7.13
N ARG A 43 7.14 -6.96 -7.91
CA ARG A 43 7.72 -8.19 -7.40
C ARG A 43 9.23 -8.07 -7.44
N ILE A 44 9.88 -8.34 -6.31
CA ILE A 44 11.33 -8.55 -6.24
C ILE A 44 11.58 -10.04 -6.45
N GLU A 45 12.12 -10.40 -7.62
CA GLU A 45 12.15 -11.78 -8.10
C GLU A 45 12.98 -12.69 -7.20
N GLU A 46 14.17 -12.24 -6.84
CA GLU A 46 15.14 -13.00 -6.05
C GLU A 46 14.66 -13.28 -4.62
N LEU A 47 13.78 -12.45 -4.09
CA LEU A 47 13.25 -12.58 -2.72
C LEU A 47 11.87 -13.26 -2.68
N GLY A 48 11.21 -13.40 -3.83
CA GLY A 48 9.80 -13.83 -3.89
C GLY A 48 8.87 -12.91 -3.10
N VAL A 49 9.15 -11.60 -3.09
CA VAL A 49 8.38 -10.60 -2.31
C VAL A 49 7.66 -9.66 -3.27
N VAL A 50 6.36 -9.46 -3.05
CA VAL A 50 5.55 -8.44 -3.71
C VAL A 50 5.39 -7.25 -2.77
N ILE A 51 5.91 -6.10 -3.18
CA ILE A 51 5.71 -4.82 -2.48
C ILE A 51 4.51 -4.14 -3.12
N ILE A 52 3.49 -3.83 -2.33
CA ILE A 52 2.31 -3.07 -2.74
C ILE A 52 2.29 -1.76 -1.98
N THR A 53 2.39 -0.65 -2.70
CA THR A 53 2.27 0.68 -2.12
C THR A 53 0.91 1.29 -2.44
N VAL A 54 0.24 1.77 -1.39
CA VAL A 54 -1.15 2.25 -1.44
C VAL A 54 -1.20 3.74 -1.10
N TYR A 55 -2.03 4.47 -1.85
CA TYR A 55 -2.52 5.79 -1.46
C TYR A 55 -4.05 5.79 -1.49
N ALA A 56 -4.69 5.71 -0.33
CA ALA A 56 -6.14 5.76 -0.21
C ALA A 56 -6.62 7.21 -0.10
N GLN A 57 -7.75 7.55 -0.70
CA GLN A 57 -8.39 8.85 -0.49
C GLN A 57 -8.96 8.91 0.94
N PRO A 58 -8.98 10.09 1.58
CA PRO A 58 -9.70 10.27 2.85
C PRO A 58 -11.16 9.85 2.70
N SER A 59 -11.58 8.86 3.46
CA SER A 59 -12.93 8.30 3.44
C SER A 59 -13.31 7.81 4.83
N GLU A 60 -14.57 7.99 5.21
CA GLU A 60 -15.11 7.40 6.44
C GLU A 60 -15.28 5.88 6.34
N LYS A 61 -15.19 5.31 5.13
CA LYS A 61 -15.39 3.88 4.86
C LYS A 61 -14.28 3.36 3.93
N ASN A 62 -13.28 2.72 4.53
CA ASN A 62 -12.20 2.02 3.83
C ASN A 62 -12.36 0.49 3.84
N THR A 63 -13.50 -0.04 4.27
CA THR A 63 -13.74 -1.48 4.43
C THR A 63 -13.52 -2.26 3.13
N ASP A 64 -13.99 -1.73 1.99
CA ASP A 64 -13.81 -2.41 0.70
C ASP A 64 -12.33 -2.51 0.30
N LEU A 65 -11.54 -1.47 0.61
CA LEU A 65 -10.09 -1.47 0.38
C LEU A 65 -9.41 -2.55 1.22
N ILE A 66 -9.78 -2.70 2.49
CA ILE A 66 -9.22 -3.74 3.36
C ILE A 66 -9.56 -5.13 2.82
N ILE A 67 -10.82 -5.38 2.45
CA ILE A 67 -11.25 -6.67 1.87
C ILE A 67 -10.49 -6.98 0.57
N ALA A 68 -10.27 -5.97 -0.29
CA ALA A 68 -9.51 -6.16 -1.52
C ALA A 68 -8.04 -6.51 -1.23
N LEU A 69 -7.42 -5.86 -0.25
CA LEU A 69 -6.03 -6.12 0.16
C LEU A 69 -5.86 -7.49 0.81
N GLU A 70 -6.83 -7.94 1.62
CA GLU A 70 -6.84 -9.30 2.18
C GLU A 70 -6.92 -10.37 1.07
N LYS A 71 -7.79 -10.18 0.08
CA LYS A 71 -7.89 -11.08 -1.07
C LYS A 71 -6.62 -11.08 -1.93
N LEU A 72 -5.99 -9.92 -2.10
CA LEU A 72 -4.72 -9.79 -2.80
C LEU A 72 -3.60 -10.53 -2.04
N GLN A 73 -3.53 -10.34 -0.72
CA GLN A 73 -2.55 -11.03 0.13
C GLN A 73 -2.71 -12.55 0.04
N ALA A 74 -3.93 -13.07 0.15
CA ALA A 74 -4.21 -14.51 0.01
C ALA A 74 -3.81 -15.05 -1.37
N LYS A 75 -4.02 -14.27 -2.44
CA LYS A 75 -3.58 -14.66 -3.79
C LYS A 75 -2.05 -14.72 -3.90
N ILE A 76 -1.34 -13.73 -3.36
CA ILE A 76 0.13 -13.69 -3.36
C ILE A 76 0.69 -14.90 -2.60
N GLU A 77 0.09 -15.22 -1.45
CA GLU A 77 0.47 -16.40 -0.66
C GLU A 77 0.21 -17.71 -1.41
N ALA A 78 -0.93 -17.83 -2.09
CA ALA A 78 -1.23 -19.00 -2.92
C ALA A 78 -0.25 -19.19 -4.10
N ASP A 79 0.38 -18.10 -4.56
CA ASP A 79 1.46 -18.14 -5.56
C ASP A 79 2.83 -18.50 -4.96
N GLY A 80 2.90 -18.77 -3.65
CA GLY A 80 4.15 -19.06 -2.93
C GLY A 80 5.02 -17.83 -2.70
N LEU A 81 4.43 -16.63 -2.78
CA LEU A 81 5.13 -15.35 -2.61
C LEU A 81 4.80 -14.72 -1.25
N LYS A 82 5.63 -13.78 -0.83
CA LYS A 82 5.43 -12.96 0.37
C LYS A 82 4.89 -11.59 -0.04
N SER A 83 4.10 -10.95 0.81
CA SER A 83 3.60 -9.58 0.56
C SER A 83 4.12 -8.59 1.60
N VAL A 84 4.39 -7.38 1.14
CA VAL A 84 4.57 -6.19 1.98
C VAL A 84 3.60 -5.14 1.48
N ILE A 85 2.61 -4.78 2.31
CA ILE A 85 1.61 -3.76 1.97
C ILE A 85 1.89 -2.54 2.82
N CYS A 86 2.15 -1.40 2.19
CA CYS A 86 2.50 -0.16 2.87
C CYS A 86 1.93 1.07 2.15
N GLY A 87 1.92 2.21 2.83
CA GLY A 87 1.51 3.49 2.23
C GLY A 87 0.66 4.34 3.15
N ASP A 88 -0.04 5.31 2.54
CA ASP A 88 -0.96 6.21 3.25
C ASP A 88 -2.40 5.74 3.01
N PHE A 89 -3.01 5.20 4.07
CA PHE A 89 -4.36 4.66 4.06
C PHE A 89 -5.43 5.70 4.45
N ASN A 90 -5.02 6.92 4.85
CA ASN A 90 -5.93 7.93 5.40
C ASN A 90 -6.94 7.37 6.42
N ALA A 91 -6.48 6.42 7.25
CA ALA A 91 -7.27 5.73 8.26
C ALA A 91 -6.58 5.80 9.62
N HIS A 92 -7.37 5.91 10.69
CA HIS A 92 -6.86 5.86 12.06
C HIS A 92 -7.15 4.51 12.67
N ASN A 93 -6.10 3.74 12.97
CA ASN A 93 -6.22 2.64 13.92
C ASN A 93 -5.89 3.17 15.33
N LYS A 94 -6.93 3.40 16.15
CA LYS A 94 -6.77 3.90 17.52
C LYS A 94 -5.97 2.94 18.40
N GLU A 95 -5.99 1.63 18.12
CA GLU A 95 -5.23 0.63 18.88
C GLU A 95 -3.73 0.70 18.57
N PHE A 96 -3.35 0.99 17.33
CA PHE A 96 -1.95 1.16 16.93
C PHE A 96 -1.37 2.53 17.34
N LEU A 97 -2.16 3.60 17.21
CA LEU A 97 -1.77 4.94 17.65
C LEU A 97 -1.74 5.10 19.18
N GLY A 98 -2.47 4.23 19.89
CA GLY A 98 -2.47 4.13 21.34
C GLY A 98 -1.63 2.98 21.88
N SER A 99 -0.84 2.27 21.05
CA SER A 99 0.06 1.22 21.53
C SER A 99 1.24 1.85 22.26
N SER A 100 0.99 2.24 23.51
CA SER A 100 1.97 2.35 24.57
C SER A 100 2.48 0.96 24.95
N SER A 101 2.99 0.20 23.98
CA SER A 101 3.79 -0.98 24.25
C SER A 101 5.17 -0.50 24.74
N LYS A 102 5.26 -0.37 26.06
CA LYS A 102 6.42 -0.61 26.92
C LYS A 102 7.74 0.07 26.51
N SER A 103 8.11 1.08 27.30
CA SER A 103 9.47 1.62 27.47
C SER A 103 10.20 2.04 26.20
N ASN A 104 9.90 3.25 25.70
CA ASN A 104 10.99 4.15 25.31
C ASN A 104 11.45 4.91 26.56
N ALA A 105 11.90 4.17 27.57
CA ALA A 105 12.84 4.71 28.55
C ALA A 105 14.17 4.80 27.80
N ARG A 106 14.39 5.93 27.11
CA ARG A 106 15.76 6.35 26.82
C ARG A 106 16.38 6.66 28.18
N GLY A 107 17.47 5.96 28.48
CA GLY A 107 18.35 6.33 29.59
C GLY A 107 18.90 7.74 29.43
#